data_AF-A0A357D2W8-F1
#
_entry.id   AF-A0A357D2W8-F1
#
_cell.length_a   1.000
_cell.length_b   1.000
_cell.length_c   1.000
_cell.angle_alpha   90.00
_cell.angle_beta   90.00
_cell.angle_gamma   90.00
#
_symmetry.space_group_name_H-M   'P 1'
#
loop_
_entity.id
_entity.type
_entity.pdbx_description
1 polymer ?
#
loop_
_entity_poly.entity_id
_entity_poly.type
_entity_poly.pdbx_seq_one_letter_code
_entity_poly.pdbx_strand_id
1 'polypeptide(L)'
;MRKTVLILLVALMLLALPASAWGYNTPTVSKGHGVVYGMLTSDSHILIGGEYGFTPDLAIAAALEKEIKIALKYELSSSLAILGGVTDFSPFIGLNGGTALSRDFYGMGEVDFTVNNSKVNFLYNLGLKYNLAKNLDLRGGLHGNVGDGQSQVSFGLGVGLKY
;
A
#
# COMPACT_ATOMS: atom_id res chain seq x y z
N MET A 1 22.24 -18.02 22.12
CA MET A 1 20.97 -18.76 21.97
C MET A 1 19.76 -17.83 21.81
N ARG A 2 19.46 -16.90 22.73
CA ARG A 2 18.29 -15.99 22.60
C ARG A 2 18.27 -15.14 21.31
N LYS A 3 19.40 -14.60 20.89
CA LYS A 3 19.51 -13.77 19.67
C LYS A 3 19.29 -14.58 18.38
N THR A 4 19.83 -15.79 18.31
CA THR A 4 19.70 -16.68 17.15
C THR A 4 18.26 -17.17 16.98
N VAL A 5 17.59 -17.51 18.09
CA VAL A 5 16.16 -17.87 18.09
C VAL A 5 15.32 -16.68 17.64
N LEU A 6 15.61 -15.46 18.12
CA LEU A 6 14.89 -14.25 17.69
C LEU A 6 15.07 -13.98 16.19
N ILE A 7 16.29 -14.11 15.66
CA ILE A 7 16.58 -13.94 14.23
C ILE A 7 15.87 -15.01 13.40
N LEU A 8 15.89 -16.26 13.85
CA LEU A 8 15.14 -17.35 13.21
C LEU A 8 13.63 -17.12 13.31
N LEU A 9 13.11 -16.58 14.41
CA LEU A 9 11.69 -16.27 14.59
C LEU A 9 11.27 -15.12 13.67
N VAL A 10 12.11 -14.08 13.53
CA VAL A 10 11.87 -12.95 12.61
C VAL A 10 11.98 -13.44 11.16
N ALA A 11 12.97 -14.29 10.83
CA ALA A 11 13.07 -14.91 9.52
C ALA A 11 11.87 -15.84 9.23
N LEU A 12 11.43 -16.62 10.22
CA LEU A 12 10.23 -17.45 10.13
C LEU A 12 8.97 -16.59 10.03
N MET A 13 8.87 -15.44 10.69
CA MET A 13 7.76 -14.49 10.50
C MET A 13 7.81 -13.87 9.11
N LEU A 14 8.98 -13.51 8.60
CA LEU A 14 9.17 -13.01 7.23
C LEU A 14 8.88 -14.08 6.16
N LEU A 15 9.11 -15.35 6.46
CA LEU A 15 8.84 -16.51 5.60
C LEU A 15 7.43 -17.09 5.77
N ALA A 16 6.80 -16.90 6.94
CA ALA A 16 5.45 -17.33 7.29
C ALA A 16 4.41 -16.22 7.13
N LEU A 17 4.82 -14.99 6.79
CA LEU A 17 3.99 -14.05 6.04
C LEU A 17 3.85 -14.64 4.62
N PRO A 18 2.73 -15.30 4.29
CA PRO A 18 2.58 -15.86 2.98
C PRO A 18 2.39 -14.69 2.03
N ALA A 19 3.35 -14.38 1.14
CA ALA A 19 3.11 -13.68 -0.13
C ALA A 19 2.09 -12.51 -0.10
N SER A 20 2.08 -11.71 0.98
CA SER A 20 1.04 -10.73 1.27
C SER A 20 1.65 -9.40 1.69
N ALA A 21 2.60 -8.94 0.86
CA ALA A 21 2.96 -7.54 0.82
C ALA A 21 1.78 -6.79 0.19
N TRP A 22 0.95 -6.12 1.00
CA TRP A 22 -0.45 -5.76 0.71
C TRP A 22 -0.90 -4.22 0.91
N GLY A 23 -0.62 -3.22 0.08
CA GLY A 23 -1.11 -1.83 0.15
C GLY A 23 -2.58 -1.47 -0.15
N TYR A 24 -2.92 -0.20 0.05
CA TYR A 24 -4.31 0.28 0.08
C TYR A 24 -4.98 0.48 -1.29
N ASN A 25 -4.21 0.37 -2.37
CA ASN A 25 -4.71 0.42 -3.74
C ASN A 25 -4.49 -0.92 -4.43
N THR A 26 -5.42 -1.30 -5.31
CA THR A 26 -5.25 -2.46 -6.17
C THR A 26 -4.25 -2.18 -7.29
N PRO A 27 -3.61 -3.22 -7.86
CA PRO A 27 -2.68 -3.03 -8.97
C PRO A 27 -3.40 -2.72 -10.28
N THR A 28 -4.62 -3.24 -10.44
CA THR A 28 -5.43 -3.07 -11.64
C THR A 28 -5.84 -1.61 -11.83
N VAL A 29 -5.56 -1.11 -13.03
CA VAL A 29 -5.97 0.19 -13.54
C VAL A 29 -7.15 0.00 -14.49
N SER A 30 -8.03 0.98 -14.56
CA SER A 30 -9.09 1.00 -15.54
C SER A 30 -9.38 2.43 -15.96
N LYS A 31 -9.46 2.65 -17.27
CA LYS A 31 -9.70 3.99 -17.83
C LYS A 31 -11.04 4.53 -17.34
N GLY A 32 -11.02 5.75 -16.81
CA GLY A 32 -12.23 6.45 -16.35
C GLY A 32 -12.76 5.93 -15.01
N HIS A 33 -12.05 5.02 -14.36
CA HIS A 33 -12.39 4.49 -13.05
C HIS A 33 -11.46 5.03 -11.99
N GLY A 34 -12.00 5.21 -10.79
CA GLY A 34 -11.23 5.68 -9.65
C GLY A 34 -11.73 5.15 -8.33
N VAL A 35 -10.87 5.32 -7.34
CA VAL A 35 -11.17 5.02 -5.95
C VAL A 35 -10.72 6.21 -5.12
N VAL A 36 -11.57 6.64 -4.20
CA VAL A 36 -11.16 7.48 -3.07
C VAL A 36 -11.39 6.69 -1.79
N TYR A 37 -10.43 6.68 -0.89
CA TYR A 37 -10.53 5.99 0.37
C TYR A 37 -10.11 6.89 1.54
N GLY A 38 -10.72 6.63 2.69
CA GLY A 38 -10.42 7.29 3.95
C GLY A 38 -10.27 6.24 5.04
N MET A 39 -9.23 6.37 5.87
CA MET A 39 -8.89 5.45 6.95
C MET A 39 -8.60 6.19 8.24
N LEU A 40 -9.02 5.60 9.36
CA LEU A 40 -8.59 5.97 10.70
C LEU A 40 -7.42 5.09 11.09
N THR A 41 -6.28 5.70 11.46
CA THR A 41 -5.08 4.97 11.84
C THR A 41 -4.93 4.87 13.36
N SER A 42 -4.19 3.88 13.86
CA SER A 42 -4.02 3.59 15.30
C SER A 42 -3.43 4.76 16.09
N ASP A 43 -2.76 5.67 15.40
CA ASP A 43 -2.17 6.87 15.97
C ASP A 43 -3.13 8.07 15.94
N SER A 44 -4.43 7.81 15.69
CA SER A 44 -5.50 8.81 15.54
C SER A 44 -5.32 9.78 14.37
N HIS A 45 -4.52 9.41 13.37
CA HIS A 45 -4.46 10.17 12.12
C HIS A 45 -5.56 9.71 11.17
N ILE A 46 -5.89 10.60 10.24
CA ILE A 46 -6.78 10.33 9.13
C ILE A 46 -5.89 10.21 7.89
N LEU A 47 -5.93 9.04 7.25
CA LEU A 47 -5.31 8.84 5.95
C LEU A 47 -6.40 8.96 4.88
N ILE A 48 -6.21 9.88 3.94
CA ILE A 48 -7.06 10.01 2.75
C ILE A 48 -6.20 9.74 1.53
N GLY A 49 -6.69 8.89 0.64
CA GLY A 49 -6.00 8.65 -0.61
C GLY A 49 -6.96 8.36 -1.73
N GLY A 50 -6.42 8.26 -2.92
CA GLY A 50 -7.18 7.87 -4.08
C GLY A 50 -6.31 7.58 -5.28
N GLU A 51 -6.98 7.04 -6.28
CA GLU A 51 -6.39 6.67 -7.56
C GLU A 51 -7.40 6.93 -8.67
N TYR A 52 -6.90 7.36 -9.83
CA TYR A 52 -7.69 7.55 -11.03
C TYR A 52 -6.95 7.07 -12.27
N GLY A 53 -7.57 6.13 -13.00
CA GLY A 53 -7.06 5.60 -14.26
C GLY A 53 -7.39 6.53 -15.43
N PHE A 54 -6.37 7.09 -16.08
CA PHE A 54 -6.57 7.94 -17.26
C PHE A 54 -6.34 7.18 -18.58
N THR A 55 -5.63 6.04 -18.55
CA THR A 55 -5.58 5.05 -19.63
C THR A 55 -5.96 3.66 -19.08
N PRO A 56 -6.02 2.60 -19.91
CA PRO A 56 -6.21 1.24 -19.42
C PRO A 56 -5.13 0.78 -18.43
N ASP A 57 -3.91 1.25 -18.58
CA ASP A 57 -2.75 0.76 -17.81
C ASP A 57 -2.08 1.84 -16.95
N LEU A 58 -2.46 3.12 -17.10
CA LEU A 58 -1.86 4.24 -16.37
C LEU A 58 -2.87 4.94 -15.46
N ALA A 59 -2.45 5.13 -14.21
CA ALA A 59 -3.20 5.86 -13.20
C ALA A 59 -2.32 6.89 -12.48
N ILE A 60 -2.99 7.91 -11.93
CA ILE A 60 -2.41 8.78 -10.91
C ILE A 60 -2.94 8.34 -9.55
N ALA A 61 -2.06 8.26 -8.56
CA ALA A 61 -2.42 7.98 -7.18
C ALA A 61 -1.89 9.07 -6.26
N ALA A 62 -2.67 9.41 -5.25
CA ALA A 62 -2.26 10.36 -4.21
C ALA A 62 -2.74 9.87 -2.84
N ALA A 63 -1.95 10.13 -1.81
CA ALA A 63 -2.32 9.89 -0.42
C ALA A 63 -1.78 11.00 0.47
N LEU A 64 -2.55 11.32 1.51
CA LEU A 64 -2.24 12.29 2.54
C LEU A 64 -2.55 11.65 3.90
N GLU A 65 -1.54 11.62 4.76
CA GLU A 65 -1.69 11.36 6.20
C GLU A 65 -0.83 12.39 6.95
N LYS A 66 0.37 11.98 7.41
CA LYS A 66 1.40 12.92 7.90
C LYS A 66 2.17 13.54 6.74
N GLU A 67 2.42 12.72 5.72
CA GLU A 67 3.22 13.05 4.53
C GLU A 67 2.32 13.02 3.29
N ILE A 68 2.69 13.78 2.25
CA ILE A 68 2.01 13.73 0.95
C ILE A 68 2.77 12.78 0.04
N LYS A 69 2.05 11.79 -0.50
CA LYS A 69 2.53 10.90 -1.56
C LYS A 69 1.76 11.16 -2.85
N ILE A 70 2.47 11.36 -3.95
CA ILE A 70 1.91 11.47 -5.30
C ILE A 70 2.67 10.51 -6.21
N ALA A 71 1.94 9.73 -7.00
CA ALA A 71 2.49 8.66 -7.82
C ALA A 71 1.85 8.59 -9.21
N LEU A 72 2.65 8.21 -10.19
CA LEU A 72 2.16 7.55 -11.40
C LEU A 72 2.26 6.04 -11.18
N LYS A 73 1.21 5.33 -11.58
CA LYS A 73 1.11 3.88 -11.54
C LYS A 73 0.99 3.35 -12.97
N TYR A 74 1.76 2.30 -13.26
CA TYR A 74 1.66 1.55 -14.51
C TYR A 74 1.37 0.07 -14.21
N GLU A 75 0.26 -0.43 -14.72
CA GLU A 75 -0.13 -1.83 -14.61
C GLU A 75 0.77 -2.70 -15.51
N LEU A 76 1.41 -3.71 -14.90
CA LEU A 76 2.14 -4.76 -15.64
C LEU A 76 1.25 -5.97 -15.89
N SER A 77 0.38 -6.27 -14.94
CA SER A 77 -0.62 -7.32 -14.99
C SER A 77 -1.72 -7.04 -13.97
N SER A 78 -2.80 -7.83 -14.02
CA SER A 78 -3.91 -7.73 -13.08
C SER A 78 -3.53 -7.95 -11.61
N SER A 79 -2.31 -8.42 -11.33
CA SER A 79 -1.78 -8.65 -9.98
C SER A 79 -0.56 -7.81 -9.62
N LEU A 80 -0.02 -7.02 -10.55
CA LEU A 80 1.23 -6.28 -10.35
C LEU A 80 1.27 -4.96 -11.13
N ALA A 81 1.72 -3.91 -10.47
CA ALA A 81 1.97 -2.59 -11.04
C ALA A 81 3.28 -2.00 -10.50
N ILE A 82 3.89 -1.10 -11.28
CA ILE A 82 5.02 -0.28 -10.84
C ILE A 82 4.51 1.12 -10.49
N LEU A 83 5.09 1.72 -9.47
CA LEU A 83 4.83 3.11 -9.09
C LEU A 83 6.12 3.92 -9.18
N GLY A 84 6.00 5.15 -9.62
CA GLY A 84 7.05 6.15 -9.53
C GLY A 84 6.45 7.47 -9.09
N GLY A 85 7.10 8.16 -8.16
CA GLY A 85 6.51 9.36 -7.60
C GLY A 85 7.39 10.08 -6.60
N VAL A 86 6.74 10.93 -5.80
CA VAL A 86 7.36 11.73 -4.75
C VAL A 86 6.57 11.56 -3.45
N THR A 87 7.29 11.40 -2.35
CA THR A 87 6.78 11.40 -0.97
C THR A 87 7.60 12.38 -0.16
N ASP A 88 6.98 13.41 0.41
CA ASP A 88 7.67 14.47 1.17
C ASP A 88 8.95 14.99 0.47
N PHE A 89 8.81 15.34 -0.80
CA PHE A 89 9.88 15.83 -1.69
C PHE A 89 10.99 14.83 -2.02
N SER A 90 10.91 13.60 -1.53
CA SER A 90 11.83 12.51 -1.87
C SER A 90 11.27 11.65 -3.00
N PRO A 91 12.01 11.40 -4.08
CA PRO A 91 11.56 10.50 -5.13
C PRO A 91 11.48 9.07 -4.60
N PHE A 92 10.51 8.30 -5.10
CA PHE A 92 10.41 6.88 -4.81
C PHE A 92 10.09 6.07 -6.07
N ILE A 93 10.46 4.80 -6.03
CA ILE A 93 9.99 3.76 -6.96
C ILE A 93 9.41 2.63 -6.12
N GLY A 94 8.27 2.10 -6.56
CA GLY A 94 7.57 1.08 -5.80
C GLY A 94 6.95 0.00 -6.67
N LEU A 95 6.52 -1.06 -6.01
CA LEU A 95 5.76 -2.15 -6.58
C LEU A 95 4.43 -2.25 -5.84
N ASN A 96 3.34 -2.26 -6.59
CA ASN A 96 2.01 -2.50 -6.06
C ASN A 96 1.51 -3.87 -6.54
N GLY A 97 1.06 -4.70 -5.60
CA GLY A 97 0.64 -6.07 -5.87
C GLY A 97 -0.82 -6.30 -5.51
N GLY A 98 -1.40 -7.44 -5.85
CA GLY A 98 -2.75 -7.77 -5.38
C GLY A 98 -3.22 -9.13 -5.84
N THR A 99 -4.14 -9.72 -5.07
CA THR A 99 -4.74 -11.02 -5.36
C THR A 99 -6.15 -11.11 -4.80
N ALA A 100 -7.05 -11.77 -5.55
CA ALA A 100 -8.37 -12.12 -5.06
C ALA A 100 -8.25 -13.31 -4.10
N LEU A 101 -8.73 -13.16 -2.87
CA LEU A 101 -8.79 -14.22 -1.86
C LEU A 101 -10.14 -14.95 -1.93
N SER A 102 -11.19 -14.21 -2.27
CA SER A 102 -12.51 -14.74 -2.63
C SER A 102 -13.20 -13.75 -3.58
N ARG A 103 -14.46 -14.02 -3.94
CA ARG A 103 -15.25 -13.17 -4.85
C ARG A 103 -15.30 -11.70 -4.41
N ASP A 104 -15.46 -11.46 -3.11
CA ASP A 104 -15.64 -10.10 -2.57
C ASP A 104 -14.47 -9.65 -1.68
N PHE A 105 -13.44 -10.50 -1.54
CA PHE A 105 -12.32 -10.26 -0.63
C PHE A 105 -10.98 -10.27 -1.36
N TYR A 106 -10.21 -9.21 -1.17
CA TYR A 106 -8.97 -8.96 -1.90
C TYR A 106 -7.83 -8.62 -0.95
N GLY A 107 -6.68 -9.24 -1.19
CA GLY A 107 -5.37 -8.72 -0.77
C GLY A 107 -4.86 -7.79 -1.87
N MET A 108 -4.25 -6.69 -1.48
CA MET A 108 -3.78 -5.59 -2.36
C MET A 108 -2.53 -5.06 -1.70
N GLY A 109 -1.43 -4.66 -2.39
CA GLY A 109 0.07 -4.70 -2.21
C GLY A 109 0.83 -3.41 -2.46
N GLU A 110 1.75 -2.97 -1.58
CA GLU A 110 2.68 -1.88 -1.92
C GLU A 110 3.96 -1.87 -1.08
N VAL A 111 5.11 -1.81 -1.75
CA VAL A 111 6.41 -1.50 -1.15
C VAL A 111 7.11 -0.48 -2.03
N ASP A 112 7.58 0.61 -1.43
CA ASP A 112 8.34 1.65 -2.10
C ASP A 112 9.75 1.75 -1.54
N PHE A 113 10.68 1.98 -2.44
CA PHE A 113 12.06 2.33 -2.14
C PHE A 113 12.23 3.84 -2.35
N THR A 114 12.75 4.53 -1.34
CA THR A 114 13.11 5.95 -1.43
C THR A 114 14.46 6.21 -0.78
N VAL A 115 15.13 7.26 -1.23
CA VAL A 115 16.37 7.77 -0.63
C VAL A 115 16.10 9.17 -0.13
N ASN A 116 16.19 9.34 1.19
CA ASN A 116 16.04 10.64 1.86
C ASN A 116 17.28 10.90 2.72
N ASN A 117 17.88 12.07 2.61
CA ASN A 117 19.08 12.48 3.37
C ASN A 117 20.22 11.42 3.33
N SER A 118 20.49 10.87 2.14
CA SER A 118 21.50 9.82 1.91
C SER A 118 21.25 8.50 2.65
N LYS A 119 20.02 8.25 3.10
CA LYS A 119 19.60 7.01 3.74
C LYS A 119 18.51 6.33 2.93
N VAL A 120 18.60 5.00 2.87
CA VAL A 120 17.59 4.15 2.25
C VAL A 120 16.44 3.96 3.21
N ASN A 121 15.22 4.22 2.73
CA ASN A 121 13.99 3.94 3.44
C ASN A 121 13.08 3.08 2.57
N PHE A 122 12.42 2.12 3.21
CA PHE A 122 11.34 1.34 2.61
C PHE A 122 10.02 1.78 3.21
N LEU A 123 9.09 2.20 2.36
CA LEU A 123 7.70 2.42 2.74
C LEU A 123 6.92 1.16 2.38
N TYR A 124 5.97 0.78 3.20
CA TYR A 124 5.12 -0.35 2.88
C TYR A 124 3.70 -0.09 3.34
N ASN A 125 2.77 -0.66 2.57
CA ASN A 125 1.36 -0.78 2.93
C ASN A 125 1.00 -2.26 2.80
N LEU A 126 0.29 -2.83 3.79
CA LEU A 126 -0.23 -4.21 3.96
C LEU A 126 -1.73 -4.13 4.32
N GLY A 127 -2.61 -5.03 3.86
CA GLY A 127 -3.99 -4.58 3.70
C GLY A 127 -4.93 -5.47 2.91
N LEU A 128 -6.21 -5.32 3.24
CA LEU A 128 -7.31 -6.14 2.79
C LEU A 128 -8.47 -5.24 2.41
N LYS A 129 -9.21 -5.66 1.39
CA LYS A 129 -10.42 -4.99 0.92
C LYS A 129 -11.57 -5.97 0.85
N TYR A 130 -12.72 -5.58 1.38
CA TYR A 130 -13.97 -6.32 1.27
C TYR A 130 -15.03 -5.49 0.55
N ASN A 131 -15.49 -5.95 -0.61
CA ASN A 131 -16.51 -5.27 -1.39
C ASN A 131 -17.89 -5.44 -0.74
N LEU A 132 -18.44 -4.36 -0.18
CA LEU A 132 -19.82 -4.34 0.35
C LEU A 132 -20.85 -4.15 -0.76
N ALA A 133 -20.52 -3.29 -1.72
CA ALA A 133 -21.35 -2.98 -2.88
C ALA A 133 -20.48 -2.71 -4.11
N LYS A 134 -21.11 -2.49 -5.26
CA LYS A 134 -20.40 -2.16 -6.52
C LYS A 134 -19.51 -0.93 -6.35
N ASN A 135 -19.97 0.07 -5.61
CA ASN A 135 -19.30 1.37 -5.42
C ASN A 135 -18.71 1.57 -4.01
N LEU A 136 -18.81 0.60 -3.11
CA LEU A 136 -18.35 0.72 -1.71
C LEU A 136 -17.58 -0.52 -1.27
N ASP A 137 -16.47 -0.32 -0.58
CA ASP A 137 -15.70 -1.38 0.05
C ASP A 137 -15.18 -0.96 1.43
N LEU A 138 -14.94 -1.96 2.30
CA LEU A 138 -14.22 -1.81 3.56
C LEU A 138 -12.75 -2.07 3.32
N ARG A 139 -11.87 -1.32 3.98
CA ARG A 139 -10.42 -1.47 3.91
C ARG A 139 -9.82 -1.56 5.30
N GLY A 140 -8.80 -2.39 5.44
CA GLY A 140 -8.07 -2.51 6.69
C GLY A 140 -6.66 -3.01 6.45
N GLY A 141 -5.70 -2.54 7.24
CA GLY A 141 -4.31 -2.87 6.97
C GLY A 141 -3.28 -2.28 7.90
N LEU A 142 -2.02 -2.57 7.63
CA LEU A 142 -0.84 -2.01 8.27
C LEU A 142 -0.12 -1.12 7.26
N HIS A 143 0.40 0.01 7.70
CA HIS A 143 1.34 0.78 6.92
C HIS A 143 2.49 1.23 7.79
N GLY A 144 3.59 1.58 7.16
CA GLY A 144 4.77 1.96 7.91
C GLY A 144 5.99 2.17 7.05
N ASN A 145 7.10 2.34 7.75
CA ASN A 145 8.40 2.51 7.16
C ASN A 145 9.46 1.69 7.89
N VAL A 146 10.47 1.27 7.14
CA VAL A 146 11.67 0.62 7.64
C VAL A 146 12.88 1.35 7.07
N GLY A 147 13.62 2.04 7.95
CA GLY A 147 14.82 2.77 7.58
C GLY A 147 15.23 3.75 8.69
N ASP A 148 16.48 4.20 8.65
CA ASP A 148 17.04 5.15 9.63
C ASP A 148 16.91 4.78 11.13
N GLY A 149 17.01 3.48 11.46
CA GLY A 149 17.08 3.02 12.85
C GLY A 149 15.77 3.12 13.66
N GLN A 150 14.67 3.57 13.04
CA GLN A 150 13.32 3.48 13.60
C GLN A 150 12.37 2.83 12.61
N SER A 151 11.54 1.91 13.10
CA SER A 151 10.45 1.34 12.31
C SER A 151 9.15 1.82 12.92
N GLN A 152 8.30 2.41 12.09
CA GLN A 152 6.94 2.77 12.48
C GLN A 152 5.98 1.83 11.79
N VAL A 153 4.99 1.37 12.54
CA VAL A 153 3.89 0.55 12.06
C VAL A 153 2.62 1.12 12.63
N SER A 154 1.67 1.42 11.76
CA SER A 154 0.37 1.92 12.13
C SER A 154 -0.69 1.05 11.45
N PHE A 155 -1.76 0.76 12.19
CA PHE A 155 -2.89 -0.01 11.67
C PHE A 155 -4.00 0.95 11.25
N GLY A 156 -4.62 0.72 10.10
CA GLY A 156 -5.71 1.54 9.59
C GLY A 156 -6.97 0.74 9.29
N LEU A 157 -8.13 1.33 9.54
CA LEU A 157 -9.45 0.83 9.10
C LEU A 157 -10.22 1.95 8.41
N GLY A 158 -10.93 1.61 7.34
CA GLY A 158 -11.59 2.62 6.55
C GLY A 158 -12.51 2.08 5.47
N VAL A 159 -12.88 2.98 4.57
CA VAL A 159 -13.81 2.73 3.47
C VAL A 159 -13.25 3.27 2.16
N GLY A 160 -13.58 2.59 1.07
CA GLY A 160 -13.30 3.04 -0.30
C GLY A 160 -14.57 3.25 -1.09
N LEU A 161 -14.64 4.36 -1.81
CA LEU A 161 -15.69 4.69 -2.77
C LEU A 161 -15.14 4.55 -4.19
N LYS A 162 -15.81 3.74 -5.01
CA LYS A 162 -15.45 3.45 -6.39
C LYS A 162 -16.40 4.18 -7.35
N TYR A 163 -15.87 4.76 -8.42
CA TYR A 163 -16.63 5.41 -9.48
C TYR A 163 -16.11 5.05 -10.87
#